data_AF-A0A0M3KGX8-F1
#
_entry.id   AF-A0A0M3KGX8-F1
#
_cell.length_a   1.000
_cell.length_b   1.000
_cell.length_c   1.000
_cell.angle_alpha   90.00
_cell.angle_beta   90.00
_cell.angle_gamma   90.00
#
_symmetry.space_group_name_H-M   'P 1'
#
loop_
_entity.id
_entity.type
_entity.pdbx_description
1 polymer ?
#
loop_
_entity_poly.entity_id
_entity_poly.type
_entity_poly.pdbx_seq_one_letter_code
_entity_poly.pdbx_strand_id
1 'polypeptide(L)' 'MVRTKAETGVEMEALTAVGVAALTLYDMCKAITHKMEISDVRLVGKHGGKRDFGQTEL' A
#
# COMPACT_ATOMS: atom_id res chain seq x y z
N MET A 1 -1.85 8.88 0.86
CA MET A 1 -0.82 8.70 1.92
C MET A 1 -1.51 8.40 3.23
N VAL A 2 -1.08 7.38 3.98
CA VAL A 2 -1.60 7.08 5.33
C VAL A 2 -0.77 7.86 6.35
N ARG A 3 -1.42 8.47 7.35
CA ARG A 3 -0.77 9.27 8.40
C ARG A 3 -1.42 8.97 9.74
N THR A 4 -0.63 9.00 10.81
CA THR A 4 -1.12 8.86 12.18
C THR A 4 -0.23 9.64 13.15
N LYS A 5 -0.69 9.78 14.39
CA LYS A 5 0.11 10.21 15.54
C LYS A 5 0.12 9.08 16.56
N ALA A 6 1.12 8.22 16.47
CA ALA A 6 1.30 7.04 17.32
C ALA A 6 2.79 6.79 17.58
N GLU A 7 3.10 5.87 18.50
CA GLU A 7 4.49 5.48 18.82
C GLU A 7 5.11 4.56 17.76
N THR A 8 4.29 3.95 16.91
CA THR A 8 4.71 3.07 15.81
C THR A 8 4.36 3.68 14.45
N GLY A 9 5.10 3.26 13.42
CA GLY A 9 4.79 3.60 12.03
C GLY A 9 3.50 2.92 11.55
N VAL A 10 3.01 3.38 10.38
CA VAL A 10 1.79 2.88 9.72
C VAL A 10 2.06 2.23 8.37
N GLU A 11 3.21 1.57 8.24
CA GLU A 11 3.62 0.89 7.01
C GLU A 11 2.63 -0.23 6.64
N MET A 12 2.12 -0.95 7.64
CA MET A 12 1.20 -2.07 7.45
C MET A 12 -0.19 -1.61 7.03
N GLU A 13 -0.67 -0.50 7.55
CA GLU A 13 -1.94 0.12 7.18
C GLU A 13 -1.90 0.59 5.74
N ALA A 14 -0.78 1.19 5.30
CA ALA A 14 -0.59 1.58 3.91
C ALA A 14 -0.55 0.38 2.96
N LEU A 15 0.21 -0.66 3.29
CA LEU A 15 0.32 -1.88 2.47
C LEU A 15 -0.99 -2.67 2.44
N THR A 16 -1.70 -2.74 3.56
CA THR A 16 -3.01 -3.41 3.63
C THR A 16 -4.04 -2.66 2.81
N ALA A 17 -4.10 -1.33 2.92
CA ALA A 17 -5.04 -0.51 2.17
C ALA A 17 -4.87 -0.68 0.64
N VAL A 18 -3.63 -0.66 0.13
CA VAL A 18 -3.39 -0.87 -1.30
C VAL A 18 -3.68 -2.32 -1.72
N GLY A 19 -3.38 -3.32 -0.88
CA GLY A 19 -3.72 -4.72 -1.14
C GLY A 19 -5.22 -4.94 -1.27
N VAL A 20 -6.01 -4.39 -0.34
CA VAL A 20 -7.48 -4.48 -0.41
C VAL A 20 -8.03 -3.75 -1.63
N ALA A 21 -7.49 -2.57 -1.98
CA ALA A 21 -7.90 -1.85 -3.18
C ALA A 21 -7.60 -2.64 -4.46
N ALA A 22 -6.41 -3.25 -4.57
CA ALA A 22 -6.02 -4.07 -5.70
C ALA A 22 -6.89 -5.34 -5.81
N LEU A 23 -7.18 -6.00 -4.68
CA LEU A 23 -8.08 -7.16 -4.64
C LEU A 23 -9.51 -6.78 -5.04
N THR A 24 -9.98 -5.59 -4.66
CA THR A 24 -11.30 -5.08 -5.06
C THR A 24 -11.37 -4.84 -6.56
N LEU A 25 -10.32 -4.27 -7.16
CA LEU A 25 -10.19 -4.13 -8.61
C LEU A 25 -10.20 -5.49 -9.31
N TYR A 26 -9.46 -6.46 -8.79
CA TYR A 26 -9.48 -7.82 -9.30
C TYR A 26 -10.91 -8.40 -9.23
N ASP A 27 -11.61 -8.22 -8.11
CA ASP A 27 -12.97 -8.71 -7.93
C ASP A 27 -13.95 -8.15 -8.97
N MET A 28 -13.85 -6.85 -9.30
CA MET A 28 -14.71 -6.22 -10.31
C MET A 28 -14.37 -6.66 -11.74
N CYS A 29 -13.09 -6.87 -12.04
CA CYS A 29 -12.63 -7.16 -13.39
C CYS A 29 -12.49 -8.66 -13.69
N LYS A 30 -12.62 -9.55 -12.69
CA LYS A 30 -12.42 -11.01 -12.85
C LYS A 30 -13.35 -11.66 -13.89
N ALA A 31 -14.49 -11.04 -14.19
CA ALA A 31 -15.42 -11.52 -15.22
C ALA A 31 -14.94 -11.22 -16.66
N ILE A 32 -14.05 -10.25 -16.83
CA ILE A 32 -13.52 -9.83 -18.13
C ILE A 32 -12.30 -10.68 -18.51
N THR A 33 -11.40 -10.91 -17.56
CA THR A 33 -10.19 -11.71 -17.77
C THR A 33 -9.66 -12.29 -16.46
N HIS A 34 -9.18 -13.53 -16.50
CA HIS A 34 -8.50 -14.19 -15.38
C HIS A 34 -6.98 -14.05 -15.43
N LYS A 35 -6.44 -13.27 -16.37
CA LYS A 35 -5.00 -13.09 -16.56
C LYS A 35 -4.42 -11.88 -15.82
N MET A 36 -5.21 -11.21 -14.98
CA MET A 36 -4.73 -10.07 -14.20
C MET A 36 -3.78 -10.55 -13.12
N GLU A 37 -2.72 -9.79 -12.88
CA GLU A 37 -1.75 -10.02 -11.81
C GLU A 37 -1.68 -8.76 -10.95
N ILE A 38 -1.74 -8.94 -9.62
CA ILE A 38 -1.44 -7.88 -8.67
C ILE A 38 0.06 -8.00 -8.36
N SER A 39 0.85 -7.04 -8.82
CA SER A 39 2.30 -7.00 -8.65
C SER A 39 2.76 -5.70 -7.98
N ASP A 40 4.04 -5.64 -7.60
CA ASP A 40 4.71 -4.43 -7.09
C ASP A 40 4.07 -3.76 -5.86
N VAL A 41 3.37 -4.53 -5.01
CA VAL A 41 2.90 -4.07 -3.71
C VAL A 41 4.09 -3.93 -2.76
N ARG A 42 4.59 -2.70 -2.61
CA ARG A 42 5.75 -2.39 -1.76
C ARG A 42 5.63 -1.00 -1.15
N LEU A 43 6.36 -0.81 -0.06
CA LEU A 43 6.45 0.50 0.59
C LEU A 43 7.34 1.42 -0.26
N VAL A 44 6.80 2.55 -0.70
CA VAL A 44 7.54 3.55 -1.49
C VAL A 44 8.31 4.54 -0.62
N GLY A 45 7.80 4.81 0.57
CA GLY A 45 8.46 5.62 1.56
C GLY A 45 7.71 5.68 2.88
N LYS A 46 8.41 6.11 3.93
CA LYS A 46 7.83 6.47 5.23
C LYS A 46 8.62 7.60 5.85
N HIS A 47 7.92 8.38 6.68
CA HIS A 47 8.49 9.44 7.49
C HIS A 47 8.10 9.28 8.95
N GLY A 48 9.07 9.43 9.86
CA GLY A 48 8.86 9.39 11.30
C GLY A 48 9.37 8.13 11.99
N GLY A 49 9.41 8.17 13.33
CA GLY A 49 10.05 7.16 14.16
C GLY A 49 11.58 7.34 14.17
N LYS A 50 12.33 6.23 14.34
CA LYS A 50 13.79 6.27 14.44
C LYS A 50 14.51 6.49 13.11
N ARG A 51 13.90 6.10 12.00
CA ARG A 51 14.53 6.10 10.66
C ARG A 51 13.47 6.32 9.59
N ASP A 52 13.76 7.22 8.67
CA ASP A 52 13.03 7.39 7.42
C ASP A 52 13.48 6.36 6.39
N PHE A 53 12.65 6.12 5.38
CA PHE A 53 12.94 5.19 4.28
C PHE A 53 12.25 5.64 3.00
N GLY A 54 12.91 5.46 1.85
CA GLY A 54 12.31 5.61 0.52
C GLY A 54 12.08 7.04 0.05
N GLN A 55 11.20 7.21 -0.95
CA GLN A 55 10.79 8.52 -1.46
C GLN A 55 9.76 9.14 -0.51
N THR A 56 10.21 10.10 0.28
CA THR A 56 9.40 10.79 1.30
C THR A 56 8.66 12.01 0.76
N GLU A 57 8.92 12.40 -0.50
CA GLU A 57 8.33 13.53 -1.20
C GLU A 57 7.37 13.03 -2.30
N LEU A 58 6.07 13.03 -1.98
CA LEU A 58 4.95 13.02 -2.93
C LEU A 58 3.93 14.07 -2.50
#